data_AF-A0A4W6CR79-F1
#
_entry.id   AF-A0A4W6CR79-F1
#
_cell.length_a   1.000
_cell.length_b   1.000
_cell.length_c   1.000
_cell.angle_alpha   90.00
_cell.angle_beta   90.00
_cell.angle_gamma   90.00
#
_symmetry.space_group_name_H-M   'P 1'
#
loop_
_entity.id
_entity.type
_entity.pdbx_description
1 polymer ?
#
loop_
_entity_poly.entity_id
_entity_poly.type
_entity_poly.pdbx_seq_one_letter_code
_entity_poly.pdbx_strand_id
1 'polypeptide(L)'
;MGCVRTVKTTTWFEEHLTEDNQQYMRKSAAEEYRRQTAEKLNPLKDEPWQRHEWTEGSRRVGLVAVKLGMAPIWTKTGERHVVTMLQVQDCHVLKHLSKEENDGHTAALIVGGKNVSPFHMTEAEMEMFRNAGVPPKQKITTFKVSSNAIIKPGTPLYAAHFRPGQFVDVTAKSIGKGFQGVMKRWGFKGQPASHGQTKTHRRPGASGPGGIWRVNTKYNVLYVNGSVPGHRNCLLKVRDTVLPNLKSTLPQPSFPNLLHRGGSRP
;
A
#
# COMPACT_ATOMS: atom_id res chain seq x y z
N MET A 1 0.42 -28.68 -33.72
CA MET A 1 0.01 -27.32 -34.13
C MET A 1 -0.92 -26.76 -33.07
N GLY A 2 -0.45 -25.84 -32.22
CA GLY A 2 -1.29 -25.22 -31.19
C GLY A 2 -2.24 -24.20 -31.82
N CYS A 3 -3.54 -24.42 -31.71
CA CYS A 3 -4.56 -23.47 -32.16
C CYS A 3 -4.45 -22.20 -31.29
N VAL A 4 -3.84 -21.15 -31.83
CA VAL A 4 -3.88 -19.82 -31.22
C VAL A 4 -5.29 -19.28 -31.43
N ARG A 5 -6.15 -19.43 -30.41
CA ARG A 5 -7.48 -18.81 -30.40
C ARG A 5 -7.30 -17.30 -30.45
N THR A 6 -7.54 -16.69 -31.60
CA THR A 6 -7.68 -15.24 -31.73
C THR A 6 -9.06 -14.86 -31.23
N VAL A 7 -9.17 -14.52 -29.94
CA VAL A 7 -10.39 -13.93 -29.39
C VAL A 7 -10.54 -12.54 -30.03
N LYS A 8 -11.52 -12.40 -30.94
CA LYS A 8 -11.76 -11.16 -31.71
C LYS A 8 -12.76 -10.22 -31.04
N THR A 9 -13.48 -10.70 -30.02
CA THR A 9 -14.59 -9.98 -29.37
C THR A 9 -14.28 -9.85 -27.88
N THR A 10 -14.36 -8.63 -27.36
CA THR A 10 -14.25 -8.37 -25.93
C THR A 10 -15.53 -8.84 -25.25
N THR A 11 -15.42 -9.74 -24.28
CA THR A 11 -16.54 -10.23 -23.49
C THR A 11 -16.40 -9.88 -22.02
N TRP A 12 -17.53 -9.83 -21.30
CA TRP A 12 -17.59 -9.58 -19.85
C TRP A 12 -18.20 -10.78 -19.11
N PHE A 13 -17.90 -10.93 -17.81
CA PHE A 13 -18.27 -12.14 -17.06
C PHE A 13 -19.79 -12.41 -17.01
N GLU A 14 -20.62 -11.39 -17.13
CA GLU A 14 -22.09 -11.48 -17.01
C GLU A 14 -22.83 -11.52 -18.36
N GLU A 15 -22.13 -11.32 -19.48
CA GLU A 15 -22.73 -11.12 -20.81
C GLU A 15 -23.60 -12.28 -21.29
N HIS A 16 -23.26 -13.50 -20.90
CA HIS A 16 -23.96 -14.72 -21.31
C HIS A 16 -24.65 -15.45 -20.14
N LEU A 17 -24.84 -14.76 -19.00
CA LEU A 17 -25.47 -15.31 -17.81
C LEU A 17 -26.89 -14.75 -17.64
N THR A 18 -27.84 -15.62 -17.29
CA THR A 18 -29.17 -15.20 -16.80
C THR A 18 -29.04 -14.47 -15.47
N GLU A 19 -30.03 -13.64 -15.12
CA GLU A 19 -30.01 -12.86 -13.88
C GLU A 19 -29.87 -13.74 -12.63
N ASP A 20 -30.58 -14.87 -12.58
CA ASP A 20 -30.48 -15.85 -11.49
C ASP A 20 -29.06 -16.41 -11.36
N ASN A 21 -28.41 -16.73 -12.49
CA ASN A 21 -27.04 -17.24 -12.51
C ASN A 21 -26.04 -16.16 -12.10
N GLN A 22 -26.24 -14.90 -12.50
CA GLN A 22 -25.40 -13.78 -12.06
C GLN A 22 -25.45 -13.62 -10.54
N GLN A 23 -26.64 -13.67 -9.94
CA GLN A 23 -26.82 -13.58 -8.49
C GLN A 23 -26.17 -14.76 -7.77
N TYR A 24 -26.37 -15.98 -8.29
CA TYR A 24 -25.75 -17.18 -7.75
C TYR A 24 -24.22 -17.09 -7.76
N MET A 25 -23.63 -16.71 -8.90
CA MET A 25 -22.18 -16.58 -9.05
C MET A 25 -21.57 -15.55 -8.08
N ARG A 26 -22.23 -14.40 -7.90
CA ARG A 26 -21.79 -13.37 -6.94
C ARG A 26 -21.86 -13.88 -5.50
N LYS A 27 -22.93 -14.58 -5.12
CA LYS A 27 -23.11 -15.15 -3.77
C LYS A 27 -22.08 -16.25 -3.48
N SER A 28 -21.94 -17.20 -4.41
CA SER A 28 -21.01 -18.32 -4.33
C SER A 28 -19.56 -17.84 -4.18
N ALA A 29 -19.12 -16.92 -5.04
CA ALA A 29 -17.78 -16.34 -4.95
C ALA A 29 -17.54 -15.61 -3.62
N ALA A 30 -18.54 -14.86 -3.12
CA ALA A 30 -18.43 -14.15 -1.84
C ALA A 30 -18.37 -15.11 -0.64
N GLU A 31 -19.05 -16.25 -0.70
CA GLU A 31 -19.00 -17.28 0.33
C GLU A 31 -17.66 -18.04 0.32
N GLU A 32 -17.19 -18.44 -0.86
CA GLU A 32 -15.89 -19.07 -1.04
C GLU A 32 -14.76 -18.20 -0.47
N TYR A 33 -14.76 -16.90 -0.77
CA TYR A 33 -13.72 -15.99 -0.29
C TYR A 33 -13.82 -15.65 1.20
N ARG A 34 -15.03 -15.65 1.76
CA ARG A 34 -15.19 -15.59 3.22
C ARG A 34 -14.59 -16.84 3.88
N ARG A 35 -14.81 -18.02 3.28
CA ARG A 35 -14.22 -19.28 3.75
C ARG A 35 -12.69 -19.27 3.65
N GLN A 36 -12.13 -18.92 2.48
CA GLN A 36 -10.68 -18.82 2.29
C GLN A 36 -10.02 -17.85 3.29
N THR A 37 -10.66 -16.71 3.55
CA THR A 37 -10.15 -15.74 4.54
C THR A 37 -10.18 -16.30 5.96
N ALA A 38 -11.24 -17.04 6.32
CA ALA A 38 -11.37 -17.67 7.64
C ALA A 38 -10.37 -18.81 7.85
N GLU A 39 -10.10 -19.60 6.81
CA GLU A 39 -9.10 -20.68 6.83
C GLU A 39 -7.70 -20.13 7.11
N LYS A 40 -7.33 -19.01 6.47
CA LYS A 40 -6.02 -18.37 6.64
C LYS A 40 -5.85 -17.57 7.93
N LEU A 41 -6.88 -17.45 8.76
CA LEU A 41 -6.82 -16.72 10.04
C LEU A 41 -5.81 -17.34 11.03
N ASN A 42 -5.52 -18.63 10.91
CA ASN A 42 -4.65 -19.38 11.85
C ASN A 42 -3.34 -19.84 11.18
N PRO A 43 -2.39 -18.94 10.88
CA PRO A 43 -1.17 -19.27 10.15
C PRO A 43 -0.20 -20.18 10.91
N LEU A 44 -0.44 -20.43 12.20
CA LEU A 44 0.36 -21.33 13.02
C LEU A 44 -0.04 -22.81 12.92
N LYS A 45 -1.24 -23.10 12.39
CA LYS A 45 -1.68 -24.49 12.16
C LYS A 45 -1.00 -25.08 10.92
N ASP A 46 -0.72 -24.24 9.94
CA ASP A 46 0.16 -24.56 8.83
C ASP A 46 1.61 -24.52 9.32
N GLU A 47 2.46 -25.46 8.92
CA GLU A 47 3.88 -25.44 9.28
C GLU A 47 4.51 -24.09 8.88
N PRO A 48 4.91 -23.27 9.86
CA PRO A 48 5.48 -21.96 9.59
C PRO A 48 6.93 -22.15 9.13
N TRP A 49 7.39 -21.28 8.23
CA TRP A 49 8.81 -21.20 7.92
C TRP A 49 9.62 -20.87 9.18
N GLN A 50 10.87 -21.32 9.20
CA GLN A 50 11.78 -21.11 10.31
C GLN A 50 11.84 -19.62 10.66
N ARG A 51 11.64 -19.29 11.94
CA ARG A 51 11.76 -17.93 12.43
C ARG A 51 13.20 -17.68 12.81
N HIS A 52 13.74 -16.58 12.30
CA HIS A 52 15.04 -16.09 12.68
C HIS A 52 14.89 -15.03 13.78
N GLU A 53 15.98 -14.73 14.46
CA GLU A 53 16.03 -13.63 15.42
C GLU A 53 16.24 -12.28 14.71
N TRP A 54 15.87 -11.21 15.40
CA TRP A 54 16.15 -9.86 14.93
C TRP A 54 17.64 -9.56 15.07
N THR A 55 18.24 -9.03 14.00
CA THR A 55 19.61 -8.54 14.01
C THR A 55 19.67 -7.07 13.63
N GLU A 56 20.73 -6.37 14.02
CA GLU A 56 20.89 -4.97 13.66
C GLU A 56 20.94 -4.79 12.12
N GLY A 57 20.11 -3.88 11.61
CA GLY A 57 19.97 -3.64 10.16
C GLY A 57 18.88 -4.49 9.47
N SER A 58 18.21 -5.37 10.21
CA SER A 58 17.06 -6.15 9.71
C SER A 58 15.91 -5.25 9.27
N ARG A 59 15.26 -5.61 8.16
CA ARG A 59 14.10 -4.89 7.61
C ARG A 59 12.91 -5.83 7.51
N ARG A 60 11.89 -5.58 8.33
CA ARG A 60 10.63 -6.34 8.34
C ARG A 60 9.64 -5.86 7.27
N VAL A 61 8.61 -6.68 7.05
CA VAL A 61 7.50 -6.36 6.13
C VAL A 61 6.67 -5.18 6.63
N GLY A 62 6.02 -4.44 5.72
CA GLY A 62 5.04 -3.41 6.05
C GLY A 62 3.59 -3.87 5.90
N LEU A 63 2.64 -2.94 6.06
CA LEU A 63 1.21 -3.20 5.87
C LEU A 63 0.61 -2.36 4.74
N VAL A 64 -0.48 -2.86 4.18
CA VAL A 64 -1.39 -2.10 3.32
C VAL A 64 -2.62 -1.74 4.15
N ALA A 65 -2.91 -0.45 4.26
CA ALA A 65 -4.02 0.07 5.05
C ALA A 65 -4.89 1.06 4.26
N VAL A 66 -6.14 1.19 4.69
CA VAL A 66 -7.14 2.11 4.17
C VAL A 66 -7.22 3.34 5.07
N LYS A 67 -7.08 4.54 4.49
CA LYS A 67 -7.26 5.79 5.22
C LYS A 67 -8.74 6.09 5.45
N LEU A 68 -9.19 5.98 6.70
CA LEU A 68 -10.57 6.29 7.08
C LEU A 68 -10.82 7.79 7.16
N GLY A 69 -9.94 8.51 7.86
CA GLY A 69 -10.17 9.92 8.16
C GLY A 69 -9.17 10.46 9.16
N MET A 70 -9.48 11.62 9.72
CA MET A 70 -8.67 12.27 10.74
C MET A 70 -9.53 12.57 11.96
N ALA A 71 -8.94 12.46 13.15
CA ALA A 71 -9.60 12.72 14.43
C ALA A 71 -8.63 13.47 15.36
N PRO A 72 -9.12 14.35 16.25
CA PRO A 72 -8.32 14.92 17.32
C PRO A 72 -8.14 13.91 18.47
N ILE A 73 -6.97 13.92 19.10
CA ILE A 73 -6.66 13.22 20.35
C ILE A 73 -5.97 14.22 21.29
N TRP A 74 -6.28 14.13 22.58
CA TRP A 74 -5.67 14.97 23.62
C TRP A 74 -4.68 14.15 24.44
N THR A 75 -3.52 14.73 24.71
CA THR A 75 -2.53 14.15 25.62
C THR A 75 -2.92 14.40 27.07
N LYS A 76 -2.26 13.70 27.99
CA LYS A 76 -2.42 13.93 29.43
C LYS A 76 -2.03 15.35 29.86
N THR A 77 -1.20 16.04 29.08
CA THR A 77 -0.80 17.44 29.30
C THR A 77 -1.84 18.45 28.80
N GLY A 78 -2.93 18.00 28.17
CA GLY A 78 -3.98 18.87 27.61
C GLY A 78 -3.69 19.35 26.19
N GLU A 79 -2.58 18.95 25.58
CA GLU A 79 -2.23 19.33 24.21
C GLU A 79 -3.07 18.54 23.19
N ARG A 80 -3.53 19.23 22.14
CA ARG A 80 -4.34 18.64 21.07
C ARG A 80 -3.47 18.23 19.89
N HIS A 81 -3.51 16.95 19.53
CA HIS A 81 -2.88 16.41 18.33
C HIS A 81 -3.94 15.91 17.34
N VAL A 82 -3.74 16.17 16.05
CA VAL A 82 -4.59 15.63 14.98
C VAL A 82 -3.96 14.36 14.44
N VAL A 83 -4.68 13.25 14.49
CA VAL A 83 -4.22 11.95 14.01
C VAL A 83 -5.00 11.49 12.77
N THR A 84 -4.42 10.58 12.00
CA THR A 84 -5.09 9.92 10.87
C THR A 84 -5.37 8.47 11.22
N MET A 85 -6.62 8.04 11.01
CA MET A 85 -7.05 6.66 11.24
C MET A 85 -6.75 5.80 10.00
N LEU A 86 -5.95 4.75 10.19
CA LEU A 86 -5.61 3.76 9.16
C LEU A 86 -6.17 2.39 9.56
N GLN A 87 -7.01 1.81 8.71
CA GLN A 87 -7.60 0.49 8.93
C GLN A 87 -6.89 -0.55 8.08
N VAL A 88 -6.42 -1.63 8.70
CA VAL A 88 -5.86 -2.79 7.99
C VAL A 88 -7.01 -3.73 7.65
N GLN A 89 -7.31 -3.86 6.35
CA GLN A 89 -8.37 -4.74 5.84
C GLN A 89 -7.75 -5.89 5.04
N ASP A 90 -7.93 -7.12 5.52
CA ASP A 90 -7.52 -8.38 4.88
C ASP A 90 -6.13 -8.33 4.22
N CYS A 91 -5.13 -7.90 4.98
CA CYS A 91 -3.76 -7.77 4.49
C CYS A 91 -3.04 -9.13 4.55
N HIS A 92 -2.52 -9.60 3.40
CA HIS A 92 -1.87 -10.90 3.29
C HIS A 92 -0.59 -10.82 2.45
N VAL A 93 0.39 -11.66 2.76
CA VAL A 93 1.56 -11.88 1.90
C VAL A 93 1.13 -12.71 0.69
N LEU A 94 1.42 -12.26 -0.53
CA LEU A 94 1.01 -12.92 -1.77
C LEU A 94 2.13 -13.77 -2.37
N LYS A 95 3.34 -13.22 -2.41
CA LYS A 95 4.49 -13.88 -3.04
C LYS A 95 5.78 -13.42 -2.38
N HIS A 96 6.71 -14.35 -2.25
CA HIS A 96 8.10 -14.06 -1.91
C HIS A 96 8.93 -14.04 -3.19
N LEU A 97 9.79 -13.03 -3.32
CA LEU A 97 10.80 -12.91 -4.36
C LEU A 97 12.17 -13.04 -3.72
N SER A 98 12.98 -13.96 -4.24
CA SER A 98 14.35 -14.11 -3.79
C SER A 98 15.20 -12.88 -4.13
N LYS A 99 16.42 -12.82 -3.58
CA LYS A 99 17.33 -11.70 -3.84
C LYS A 99 17.69 -11.61 -5.33
N GLU A 100 17.88 -12.76 -5.97
CA GLU A 100 18.23 -12.90 -7.38
C GLU A 100 17.10 -12.43 -8.28
N GLU A 101 15.85 -12.78 -7.93
CA GLU A 101 14.64 -12.39 -8.67
C GLU A 101 14.30 -10.89 -8.53
N ASN A 102 14.77 -10.22 -7.46
CA ASN A 102 14.46 -8.82 -7.16
C ASN A 102 15.70 -7.91 -7.28
N ASP A 103 16.19 -7.80 -8.51
CA ASP A 103 17.30 -6.91 -8.93
C ASP A 103 18.62 -7.15 -8.16
N GLY A 104 18.84 -8.34 -7.60
CA GLY A 104 20.10 -8.76 -6.97
C GLY A 104 20.44 -8.08 -5.63
N HIS A 105 19.62 -7.13 -5.14
CA HIS A 105 19.98 -6.32 -3.97
C HIS A 105 19.36 -6.81 -2.67
N THR A 106 18.06 -7.14 -2.66
CA THR A 106 17.34 -7.46 -1.42
C THR A 106 16.15 -8.34 -1.76
N ALA A 107 15.84 -9.32 -0.91
CA ALA A 107 14.61 -10.10 -1.03
C ALA A 107 13.38 -9.18 -0.92
N ALA A 108 12.27 -9.60 -1.49
CA ALA A 108 11.05 -8.81 -1.47
C ALA A 108 9.82 -9.65 -1.18
N LEU A 109 8.90 -9.06 -0.41
CA LEU A 109 7.57 -9.61 -0.19
C LEU A 109 6.55 -8.76 -0.91
N ILE A 110 5.74 -9.42 -1.73
CA ILE A 110 4.56 -8.84 -2.34
C ILE A 110 3.42 -9.00 -1.34
N VAL A 111 2.78 -7.89 -0.97
CA VAL A 111 1.70 -7.85 0.01
C VAL A 111 0.47 -7.21 -0.63
N GLY A 112 -0.68 -7.82 -0.42
CA GLY A 112 -1.97 -7.35 -0.88
C GLY A 112 -2.85 -6.86 0.27
N GLY A 113 -3.69 -5.87 0.01
CA GLY A 113 -4.71 -5.41 0.96
C GLY A 113 -6.03 -5.06 0.27
N LYS A 114 -7.11 -5.15 1.05
CA LYS A 114 -8.52 -4.96 0.64
C LYS A 114 -9.00 -5.95 -0.42
N ASN A 115 -10.00 -6.77 -0.10
CA ASN A 115 -10.58 -7.73 -1.04
C ASN A 115 -11.36 -7.03 -2.15
N VAL A 116 -11.32 -7.62 -3.35
CA VAL A 116 -12.06 -7.15 -4.53
C VAL A 116 -12.70 -8.32 -5.26
N SER A 117 -13.60 -7.99 -6.17
CA SER A 117 -14.24 -8.96 -7.05
C SER A 117 -13.20 -9.61 -7.99
N PRO A 118 -13.28 -10.93 -8.23
CA PRO A 118 -12.38 -11.65 -9.11
C PRO A 118 -12.67 -11.38 -10.59
N PHE A 119 -13.90 -10.98 -10.92
CA PHE A 119 -14.39 -10.88 -12.29
C PHE A 119 -13.74 -9.78 -13.13
N HIS A 120 -12.93 -8.92 -12.51
CA HIS A 120 -12.27 -7.78 -13.16
C HIS A 120 -10.73 -7.88 -13.04
N MET A 121 -10.21 -9.06 -12.75
CA MET A 121 -8.78 -9.33 -12.60
C MET A 121 -8.23 -10.08 -13.81
N THR A 122 -6.95 -9.87 -14.10
CA THR A 122 -6.25 -10.64 -15.13
C THR A 122 -5.96 -12.06 -14.64
N GLU A 123 -5.86 -13.03 -15.56
CA GLU A 123 -5.60 -14.43 -15.18
C GLU A 123 -4.24 -14.59 -14.47
N ALA A 124 -3.23 -13.80 -14.85
CA ALA A 124 -1.91 -13.80 -14.20
C ALA A 124 -1.98 -13.32 -12.74
N GLU A 125 -2.79 -12.30 -12.45
CA GLU A 125 -3.02 -11.85 -11.08
C GLU A 125 -3.81 -12.90 -10.30
N MET A 126 -4.82 -13.51 -10.93
CA MET A 126 -5.61 -14.58 -10.32
C MET A 126 -4.77 -15.81 -9.96
N GLU A 127 -3.84 -16.22 -10.82
CA GLU A 127 -2.91 -17.32 -10.54
C GLU A 127 -2.05 -17.03 -9.29
N MET A 128 -1.56 -15.80 -9.14
CA MET A 128 -0.84 -15.37 -7.94
C MET A 128 -1.68 -15.51 -6.67
N PHE A 129 -2.96 -15.12 -6.72
CA PHE A 129 -3.88 -15.23 -5.59
C PHE A 129 -4.25 -16.69 -5.27
N ARG A 130 -4.45 -17.52 -6.29
CA ARG A 130 -4.69 -18.97 -6.15
C ARG A 130 -3.49 -19.66 -5.50
N ASN A 131 -2.26 -19.35 -5.94
CA ASN A 131 -1.04 -19.92 -5.36
C ASN A 131 -0.84 -19.52 -3.88
N ALA A 132 -1.28 -18.32 -3.50
CA ALA A 132 -1.26 -17.87 -2.12
C ALA A 132 -2.45 -18.38 -1.28
N GLY A 133 -3.51 -18.91 -1.93
CA GLY A 133 -4.74 -19.35 -1.28
C GLY A 133 -5.51 -18.21 -0.61
N VAL A 134 -5.52 -17.02 -1.23
CA VAL A 134 -6.20 -15.83 -0.71
C VAL A 134 -7.09 -15.20 -1.77
N PRO A 135 -8.15 -14.48 -1.38
CA PRO A 135 -8.97 -13.75 -2.34
C PRO A 135 -8.20 -12.61 -3.02
N PRO A 136 -8.61 -12.20 -4.23
CA PRO A 136 -7.95 -11.13 -4.96
C PRO A 136 -7.99 -9.81 -4.20
N LYS A 137 -6.88 -9.06 -4.29
CA LYS A 137 -6.64 -7.84 -3.52
C LYS A 137 -6.60 -6.60 -4.42
N GLN A 138 -7.16 -5.48 -3.96
CA GLN A 138 -7.23 -4.23 -4.73
C GLN A 138 -5.84 -3.64 -4.97
N LYS A 139 -5.02 -3.62 -3.92
CA LYS A 139 -3.71 -2.99 -3.96
C LYS A 139 -2.66 -4.01 -3.60
N ILE A 140 -1.78 -4.24 -4.55
CA ILE A 140 -0.57 -5.03 -4.41
C ILE A 140 0.60 -4.06 -4.26
N THR A 141 1.49 -4.32 -3.30
CA THR A 141 2.72 -3.55 -3.14
C THR A 141 3.87 -4.42 -2.66
N THR A 142 5.07 -4.06 -3.08
CA THR A 142 6.29 -4.80 -2.78
C THR A 142 7.05 -4.14 -1.64
N PHE A 143 7.40 -4.91 -0.61
CA PHE A 143 8.26 -4.49 0.49
C PHE A 143 9.61 -5.17 0.38
N LYS A 144 10.70 -4.39 0.42
CA LYS A 144 12.06 -4.93 0.50
C LYS A 144 12.30 -5.41 1.92
N VAL A 145 12.67 -6.68 2.08
CA VAL A 145 12.87 -7.33 3.38
C VAL A 145 14.24 -7.98 3.47
N SER A 146 14.80 -8.04 4.68
CA SER A 146 16.01 -8.83 4.92
C SER A 146 15.70 -10.32 4.89
N SER A 147 16.72 -11.16 4.64
CA SER A 147 16.57 -12.62 4.54
C SER A 147 16.03 -13.25 5.83
N ASN A 148 16.33 -12.68 6.99
CA ASN A 148 15.82 -13.14 8.28
C ASN A 148 14.37 -12.72 8.57
N ALA A 149 13.75 -11.88 7.74
CA ALA A 149 12.39 -11.37 7.92
C ALA A 149 11.40 -11.87 6.85
N ILE A 150 11.68 -13.02 6.25
CA ILE A 150 10.85 -13.63 5.22
C ILE A 150 9.63 -14.31 5.87
N ILE A 151 8.47 -14.14 5.25
CA ILE A 151 7.19 -14.70 5.72
C ILE A 151 6.56 -15.52 4.60
N LYS A 152 5.99 -16.67 4.96
CA LYS A 152 5.30 -17.58 4.03
C LYS A 152 4.12 -16.86 3.33
N PRO A 153 3.98 -17.01 2.00
CA PRO A 153 2.78 -16.58 1.27
C PRO A 153 1.48 -17.13 1.89
N GLY A 154 0.40 -16.34 1.84
CA GLY A 154 -0.89 -16.64 2.45
C GLY A 154 -1.00 -16.23 3.92
N THR A 155 0.07 -15.78 4.57
CA THR A 155 0.05 -15.35 5.98
C THR A 155 -0.72 -14.03 6.15
N PRO A 156 -1.70 -13.95 7.08
CA PRO A 156 -2.40 -12.70 7.39
C PRO A 156 -1.51 -11.75 8.22
N LEU A 157 -1.66 -10.46 7.96
CA LEU A 157 -0.96 -9.38 8.65
C LEU A 157 -1.97 -8.45 9.35
N TYR A 158 -1.72 -8.14 10.62
CA TYR A 158 -2.61 -7.36 11.47
C TYR A 158 -2.00 -6.02 11.89
N ALA A 159 -2.84 -5.07 12.31
CA ALA A 159 -2.41 -3.74 12.78
C ALA A 159 -1.45 -3.80 13.98
N ALA A 160 -1.57 -4.83 14.83
CA ALA A 160 -0.69 -5.09 15.96
C ALA A 160 0.78 -5.37 15.58
N HIS A 161 1.10 -5.41 14.28
CA HIS A 161 2.47 -5.40 13.78
C HIS A 161 3.26 -4.16 14.22
N PHE A 162 2.57 -3.02 14.41
CA PHE A 162 3.15 -1.79 14.92
C PHE A 162 2.81 -1.60 16.40
N ARG A 163 3.75 -1.02 17.16
CA ARG A 163 3.57 -0.71 18.58
C ARG A 163 3.41 0.81 18.79
N PRO A 164 2.64 1.24 19.80
CA PRO A 164 2.56 2.66 20.16
C PRO A 164 3.94 3.25 20.45
N GLY A 165 4.18 4.48 20.01
CA GLY A 165 5.47 5.17 20.13
C GLY A 165 6.46 4.90 18.99
N GLN A 166 6.13 4.02 18.04
CA GLN A 166 6.94 3.77 16.85
C GLN A 166 6.68 4.82 15.75
N PHE A 167 7.75 5.26 15.10
CA PHE A 167 7.67 6.10 13.90
C PHE A 167 7.47 5.23 12.64
N VAL A 168 6.57 5.67 11.75
CA VAL A 168 6.22 4.98 10.51
C VAL A 168 6.12 5.97 9.33
N ASP A 169 6.67 5.63 8.17
CA ASP A 169 6.61 6.42 6.92
C ASP A 169 5.41 6.00 6.08
N VAL A 170 4.46 6.89 5.80
CA VAL A 170 3.25 6.58 5.00
C VAL A 170 3.39 7.12 3.56
N THR A 171 3.09 6.31 2.53
CA THR A 171 3.20 6.68 1.10
C THR A 171 1.88 6.41 0.35
N ALA A 172 1.26 7.39 -0.33
CA ALA A 172 0.21 7.09 -1.34
C ALA A 172 0.24 8.06 -2.51
N LYS A 173 -0.62 7.75 -3.49
CA LYS A 173 -0.98 8.67 -4.55
C LYS A 173 -1.69 9.89 -3.97
N SER A 174 -1.16 11.07 -4.26
CA SER A 174 -1.77 12.36 -3.91
C SER A 174 -3.12 12.57 -4.58
N ILE A 175 -3.93 13.46 -4.02
CA ILE A 175 -5.15 13.95 -4.69
C ILE A 175 -4.73 14.56 -6.03
N GLY A 176 -5.19 13.94 -7.12
CA GLY A 176 -5.01 14.47 -8.46
C GLY A 176 -5.74 15.81 -8.58
N LYS A 177 -5.02 16.87 -8.91
CA LYS A 177 -5.62 18.19 -9.19
C LYS A 177 -5.87 18.41 -10.69
N GLY A 178 -5.65 17.41 -11.55
CA GLY A 178 -5.73 17.54 -13.01
C GLY A 178 -4.64 18.47 -13.59
N PHE A 179 -4.86 18.97 -14.80
CA PHE A 179 -4.00 20.00 -15.38
C PHE A 179 -4.15 21.31 -14.60
N GLN A 180 -3.06 21.80 -14.01
CA GLN A 180 -3.06 23.00 -13.18
C GLN A 180 -2.16 24.06 -13.78
N GLY A 181 -2.65 25.30 -13.78
CA GLY A 181 -1.89 26.47 -14.19
C GLY A 181 -0.72 26.79 -13.24
N VAL A 182 0.21 27.62 -13.70
CA VAL A 182 1.51 27.85 -13.05
C VAL A 182 1.42 28.38 -11.62
N MET A 183 0.40 29.20 -11.32
CA MET A 183 0.21 29.72 -9.96
C MET A 183 -0.13 28.60 -8.96
N LYS A 184 -0.98 27.64 -9.34
CA LYS A 184 -1.46 26.58 -8.44
C LYS A 184 -0.53 25.37 -8.41
N ARG A 185 0.22 25.12 -9.49
CA ARG A 185 1.20 24.03 -9.58
C ARG A 185 2.57 24.40 -9.00
N TRP A 186 3.03 25.62 -9.24
CA TRP A 186 4.40 26.07 -8.93
C TRP A 186 4.46 27.27 -7.98
N GLY A 187 3.32 27.79 -7.51
CA GLY A 187 3.30 28.92 -6.57
C GLY A 187 3.65 30.28 -7.18
N PHE A 188 3.55 30.44 -8.49
CA PHE A 188 3.82 31.72 -9.15
C PHE A 188 2.84 32.80 -8.67
N LYS A 189 3.34 34.03 -8.44
CA LYS A 189 2.53 35.15 -7.92
C LYS A 189 1.48 35.68 -8.92
N GLY A 190 1.60 35.37 -10.21
CA GLY A 190 0.73 35.92 -11.25
C GLY A 190 1.05 37.38 -11.57
N GLN A 191 0.14 38.06 -12.27
CA GLN A 191 0.24 39.48 -12.60
C GLN A 191 -0.84 40.26 -11.83
N PRO A 192 -0.63 41.57 -11.56
CA PRO A 192 -1.62 42.40 -10.88
C PRO A 192 -2.98 42.42 -11.62
N ALA A 193 -4.04 42.69 -10.86
CA ALA A 193 -5.41 42.70 -11.37
C ALA A 193 -5.81 44.02 -12.06
N SER A 194 -5.17 45.13 -11.68
CA SER A 194 -5.45 46.49 -12.18
C SER A 194 -4.24 47.10 -12.92
N HIS A 195 -4.35 48.36 -13.36
CA HIS A 195 -3.32 49.12 -14.10
C HIS A 195 -2.98 48.57 -15.51
N GLY A 196 -4.00 48.43 -16.37
CA GLY A 196 -3.80 48.22 -17.82
C GLY A 196 -3.43 46.81 -18.27
N GLN A 197 -3.40 45.83 -17.35
CA GLN A 197 -3.07 44.45 -17.68
C GLN A 197 -4.20 43.75 -18.46
N THR A 198 -3.93 43.30 -19.68
CA THR A 198 -4.95 42.69 -20.56
C THR A 198 -4.70 41.19 -20.74
N LYS A 199 -5.60 40.33 -20.22
CA LYS A 199 -5.64 38.86 -20.42
C LYS A 199 -4.41 38.05 -19.92
N THR A 200 -3.60 38.59 -18.99
CA THR A 200 -2.37 37.92 -18.50
C THR A 200 -2.30 37.68 -16.98
N HIS A 201 -3.38 37.89 -16.22
CA HIS A 201 -3.41 37.80 -14.74
C HIS A 201 -2.84 36.50 -14.16
N ARG A 202 -2.93 35.37 -14.88
CA ARG A 202 -2.54 34.04 -14.41
C ARG A 202 -1.49 33.34 -15.28
N ARG A 203 -0.88 34.05 -16.22
CA ARG A 203 0.12 33.49 -17.12
C ARG A 203 1.47 33.33 -16.41
N PRO A 204 2.31 32.36 -16.83
CA PRO A 204 3.72 32.42 -16.49
C PRO A 204 4.28 33.73 -17.06
N GLY A 205 4.97 34.51 -16.23
CA GLY A 205 5.78 35.63 -16.72
C GLY A 205 6.95 35.12 -17.57
N ALA A 206 7.86 36.02 -17.93
CA ALA A 206 9.08 35.65 -18.64
C ALA A 206 9.87 34.58 -17.85
N SER A 207 10.21 33.48 -18.51
CA SER A 207 11.08 32.44 -17.97
C SER A 207 12.53 32.85 -18.27
N GLY A 208 13.16 33.55 -17.33
CA GLY A 208 14.59 33.83 -17.41
C GLY A 208 15.42 32.54 -17.25
N PRO A 209 16.71 32.53 -17.64
CA PRO A 209 17.58 31.39 -17.42
C PRO A 209 17.85 31.26 -15.91
N GLY A 210 17.39 30.17 -15.30
CA GLY A 210 17.48 29.95 -13.85
C GLY A 210 17.60 28.47 -13.50
N GLY A 211 18.68 28.15 -12.77
CA GLY A 211 19.18 26.81 -12.50
C GLY A 211 18.48 25.99 -11.41
N ILE A 212 19.03 24.79 -11.20
CA ILE A 212 18.49 23.64 -10.46
C ILE A 212 19.13 23.54 -9.06
N TRP A 213 18.33 23.32 -8.00
CA TRP A 213 18.84 23.25 -6.62
C TRP A 213 19.40 21.88 -6.18
N ARG A 214 18.82 20.74 -6.61
CA ARG A 214 19.53 19.42 -6.67
C ARG A 214 18.67 18.33 -7.29
N VAL A 215 19.27 17.55 -8.18
CA VAL A 215 18.83 16.21 -8.60
C VAL A 215 20.07 15.31 -8.55
N ASN A 216 19.95 14.13 -7.94
CA ASN A 216 21.02 13.14 -7.92
C ASN A 216 20.74 12.06 -8.97
N THR A 217 21.48 12.11 -10.08
CA THR A 217 21.32 11.25 -11.26
C THR A 217 21.98 9.87 -11.14
N LYS A 218 22.74 9.59 -10.08
CA LYS A 218 23.28 8.24 -9.84
C LYS A 218 22.28 7.30 -9.15
N TYR A 219 21.25 7.83 -8.49
CA TYR A 219 20.38 7.05 -7.58
C TYR A 219 18.87 7.40 -7.59
N ASN A 220 18.36 8.18 -8.55
CA ASN A 220 16.90 8.36 -8.79
C ASN A 220 16.01 8.67 -7.55
N VAL A 221 16.28 9.75 -6.78
CA VAL A 221 15.38 10.23 -5.68
C VAL A 221 15.37 11.77 -5.52
N LEU A 222 14.23 12.32 -5.06
CA LEU A 222 13.94 13.73 -4.71
C LEU A 222 13.51 13.89 -3.23
N TYR A 223 13.75 15.07 -2.63
CA TYR A 223 13.51 15.38 -1.20
C TYR A 223 12.27 16.30 -0.98
N VAL A 224 11.46 16.08 0.09
CA VAL A 224 10.22 16.84 0.42
C VAL A 224 9.99 16.98 1.95
N ASN A 225 9.37 18.10 2.40
CA ASN A 225 8.89 18.37 3.77
C ASN A 225 7.37 18.68 3.77
N GLY A 226 6.58 18.25 4.79
CA GLY A 226 5.13 18.55 4.95
C GLY A 226 4.15 17.36 4.84
N SER A 227 2.84 17.66 4.72
CA SER A 227 1.70 16.71 4.75
C SER A 227 1.78 15.55 3.75
N VAL A 228 1.28 14.38 4.18
CA VAL A 228 1.29 13.15 3.37
C VAL A 228 0.14 13.12 2.34
N PRO A 229 0.44 12.87 1.06
CA PRO A 229 -0.51 12.93 -0.04
C PRO A 229 -1.59 11.82 -0.03
N GLY A 230 -2.85 12.20 -0.36
CA GLY A 230 -3.90 11.26 -0.78
C GLY A 230 -5.32 11.60 -0.31
N HIS A 231 -6.35 11.20 -1.07
CA HIS A 231 -7.77 11.42 -0.73
C HIS A 231 -8.24 10.47 0.40
N ARG A 232 -9.39 10.75 1.02
CA ARG A 232 -10.04 9.79 1.95
C ARG A 232 -10.33 8.48 1.20
N ASN A 233 -10.10 7.33 1.83
CA ASN A 233 -10.16 5.98 1.23
C ASN A 233 -9.09 5.64 0.18
N CYS A 234 -8.02 6.43 0.03
CA CYS A 234 -6.88 6.01 -0.79
C CYS A 234 -6.00 5.00 -0.05
N LEU A 235 -5.39 4.08 -0.81
CA LEU A 235 -4.50 3.04 -0.27
C LEU A 235 -3.08 3.60 -0.16
N LEU A 236 -2.51 3.53 1.04
CA LEU A 236 -1.16 3.99 1.36
C LEU A 236 -0.24 2.80 1.68
N LYS A 237 0.97 2.82 1.14
CA LYS A 237 2.12 1.97 1.46
C LYS A 237 2.92 2.62 2.60
N VAL A 238 2.96 1.98 3.76
CA VAL A 238 3.67 2.51 4.94
C VAL A 238 4.90 1.65 5.26
N ARG A 239 6.05 2.23 5.64
CA ARG A 239 7.27 1.49 6.01
C ARG A 239 8.04 2.20 7.14
N ASP A 240 8.90 1.50 7.87
CA ASP A 240 9.70 2.12 8.92
C ASP A 240 10.67 3.20 8.36
N THR A 241 10.86 4.27 9.12
CA THR A 241 11.69 5.43 8.76
C THR A 241 13.16 5.02 8.56
N VAL A 242 13.75 5.41 7.43
CA VAL A 242 15.18 5.12 7.10
C VAL A 242 16.11 6.27 7.52
N LEU A 243 15.59 7.30 8.20
CA LEU A 243 16.38 8.44 8.64
C LEU A 243 17.33 8.03 9.78
N PRO A 244 18.64 8.32 9.67
CA PRO A 244 19.65 7.85 10.62
C PRO A 244 19.48 8.40 12.05
N ASN A 245 18.84 9.57 12.22
CA ASN A 245 18.71 10.28 13.50
C ASN A 245 17.43 9.91 14.30
N LEU A 246 16.63 8.95 13.83
CA LEU A 246 15.37 8.52 14.47
C LEU A 246 15.31 6.99 14.68
N LYS A 247 16.47 6.31 14.67
CA LYS A 247 16.56 4.92 15.17
C LYS A 247 16.16 4.92 16.65
N SER A 248 15.14 4.14 16.99
CA SER A 248 14.57 4.08 18.34
C SER A 248 15.61 3.70 19.39
N THR A 249 15.71 4.49 20.46
CA THR A 249 16.34 4.17 21.75
C THR A 249 15.43 3.32 22.67
N LEU A 250 14.39 2.68 22.14
CA LEU A 250 13.42 1.89 22.91
C LEU A 250 13.63 0.38 22.74
N PRO A 251 13.44 -0.43 23.82
CA PRO A 251 13.66 -1.86 23.78
C PRO A 251 12.56 -2.63 23.00
N GLN A 252 13.02 -3.41 22.01
CA GLN A 252 12.42 -4.61 21.37
C GLN A 252 10.94 -4.54 20.92
N PRO A 253 10.63 -4.15 19.66
CA PRO A 253 9.37 -4.48 19.00
C PRO A 253 9.29 -5.98 18.59
N SER A 254 8.08 -6.53 18.48
CA SER A 254 7.84 -7.96 18.16
C SER A 254 8.29 -8.33 16.74
N PHE A 255 9.00 -9.46 16.61
CA PHE A 255 9.57 -10.01 15.38
C PHE A 255 9.17 -11.49 15.17
N PRO A 256 8.85 -11.96 13.95
CA PRO A 256 8.61 -11.21 12.68
C PRO A 256 7.20 -10.61 12.57
N ASN A 257 6.25 -11.05 13.39
CA ASN A 257 4.91 -10.48 13.60
C ASN A 257 4.33 -10.94 14.95
N LEU A 258 3.28 -10.27 15.44
CA LEU A 258 2.53 -10.70 16.63
C LEU A 258 1.44 -11.70 16.23
N LEU A 259 1.34 -12.84 16.93
CA LEU A 259 0.31 -13.86 16.74
C LEU A 259 -0.67 -13.81 17.92
N HIS A 260 -1.98 -13.84 17.63
CA HIS A 260 -3.01 -13.89 18.66
C HIS A 260 -3.38 -15.35 18.96
N ARG A 261 -3.40 -15.75 20.23
CA ARG A 261 -4.05 -16.99 20.67
C ARG A 261 -5.55 -16.71 20.83
N GLY A 262 -6.39 -17.54 20.22
CA GLY A 262 -7.83 -17.50 20.48
C GLY A 262 -8.13 -17.83 21.94
N GLY A 263 -8.83 -16.93 22.61
CA GLY A 263 -9.36 -17.10 23.96
C GLY A 263 -9.78 -15.76 24.57
N SER A 264 -11.08 -15.64 24.86
CA SER A 264 -11.82 -14.50 25.46
C SER A 264 -12.03 -13.25 24.59
N ARG A 265 -13.27 -13.11 24.11
CA ARG A 265 -13.86 -11.87 23.57
C ARG A 265 -14.09 -10.86 24.71
N PRO A 266 -14.06 -9.54 24.48
CA PRO A 266 -14.88 -8.62 25.25
C PRO A 266 -16.37 -8.79 24.91
#